data_AF-A0A957LBE1-F1
#
_entry.id   AF-A0A957LBE1-F1
#
_cell.length_a   1.000
_cell.length_b   1.000
_cell.length_c   1.000
_cell.angle_alpha   90.00
_cell.angle_beta   90.00
_cell.angle_gamma   90.00
#
_symmetry.space_group_name_H-M   'P 1'
#
loop_
_entity.id
_entity.type
_entity.pdbx_description
1 polymer ?
#
loop_
_entity_poly.entity_id
_entity_poly.type
_entity_poly.pdbx_seq_one_letter_code
_entity_poly.pdbx_strand_id
1 'polypeptide(L)'
;MFNKFFKKRSEEGQGLVEYALILVLVSITVIAVLSLLGDSVGAVFWRVDATLSGQIVSGNGNEYVIGGFSANPSGGPAVCTVQVPSFTVTMLQNGQAASAGQSVSVSIVATGGGSKSASATTDASGQAVFGAQSVQGNCSGTVTITASGSSRSASY
;
A
#
# COMPACT_ATOMS: atom_id res chain seq x y z
N MET A 1 -58.25 -48.50 31.86
CA MET A 1 -57.22 -49.41 31.31
C MET A 1 -56.40 -48.59 30.33
N PHE A 2 -55.22 -48.18 30.78
CA PHE A 2 -54.32 -47.20 30.15
C PHE A 2 -53.82 -47.71 28.78
N ASN A 3 -54.44 -47.23 27.70
CA ASN A 3 -54.03 -47.60 26.36
C ASN A 3 -52.88 -46.70 25.89
N LYS A 4 -51.68 -47.28 25.96
CA LYS A 4 -50.62 -47.27 24.94
C LYS A 4 -49.98 -45.92 24.55
N PHE A 5 -48.71 -45.87 24.97
CA PHE A 5 -47.55 -45.36 24.23
C PHE A 5 -47.55 -43.87 23.92
N PHE A 6 -46.93 -43.14 24.84
CA PHE A 6 -46.14 -41.95 24.56
C PHE A 6 -45.39 -42.10 23.24
N LYS A 7 -45.93 -41.45 22.20
CA LYS A 7 -45.24 -41.16 20.96
C LYS A 7 -44.00 -40.34 21.31
N LYS A 8 -42.85 -41.02 21.41
CA LYS A 8 -41.52 -40.40 21.50
C LYS A 8 -41.41 -39.44 20.32
N ARG A 9 -41.47 -38.13 20.57
CA ARG A 9 -41.16 -37.15 19.53
C ARG A 9 -39.69 -37.38 19.17
N SER A 10 -39.40 -37.69 17.91
CA SER A 10 -38.04 -37.77 17.41
C SER A 10 -37.27 -36.49 17.75
N GLU A 11 -36.23 -36.63 18.57
CA GLU A 11 -35.17 -35.63 18.78
C GLU A 11 -34.16 -35.71 17.63
N GLU A 12 -34.62 -35.61 16.38
CA GLU A 12 -33.74 -35.83 15.19
C GLU A 12 -33.45 -34.52 14.42
N GLY A 13 -33.93 -33.37 14.91
CA GLY A 13 -33.68 -32.05 14.28
C GLY A 13 -32.89 -31.05 15.12
N GLN A 14 -32.62 -31.34 16.39
CA GLN A 14 -32.07 -30.34 17.32
C GLN A 14 -30.54 -30.17 17.22
N GLY A 15 -29.82 -31.21 16.81
CA GLY A 15 -28.36 -31.12 16.60
C GLY A 15 -27.95 -30.27 15.38
N LEU A 16 -28.74 -30.26 14.31
CA LEU A 16 -28.41 -29.52 13.08
C LEU A 16 -28.34 -28.00 13.30
N VAL A 17 -29.22 -27.46 14.15
CA VAL A 17 -29.23 -26.03 14.48
C VAL A 17 -28.06 -25.67 15.38
N GLU A 18 -27.72 -26.52 16.35
CA GLU A 18 -26.59 -26.30 17.25
C GLU A 18 -25.25 -26.27 16.50
N TYR A 19 -25.02 -27.23 15.59
CA TYR A 19 -23.82 -27.22 14.74
C TYR A 19 -23.79 -25.99 13.82
N ALA A 20 -24.94 -25.57 13.26
CA ALA A 20 -25.00 -24.37 12.43
C ALA A 20 -24.62 -23.11 13.24
N LEU A 21 -25.08 -22.98 14.48
CA LEU A 21 -24.74 -21.85 15.35
C LEU A 21 -23.26 -21.84 15.75
N ILE A 22 -22.67 -23.01 16.04
CA ILE A 22 -21.23 -23.12 16.31
C ILE A 22 -20.43 -22.74 15.06
N LEU A 23 -20.83 -23.19 13.87
CA LEU A 23 -20.15 -22.83 12.62
C LEU A 23 -20.22 -21.32 12.33
N VAL A 24 -21.35 -20.67 12.61
CA VAL A 24 -21.46 -19.20 12.49
C VAL A 24 -20.52 -18.49 13.46
N LEU A 25 -20.49 -18.92 14.73
CA LEU A 25 -19.59 -18.35 15.75
C LEU A 25 -18.12 -18.49 15.36
N VAL A 26 -17.71 -19.69 14.91
CA VAL A 26 -16.35 -19.96 14.45
C VAL A 26 -16.02 -19.11 13.23
N SER A 27 -16.95 -18.98 12.28
CA SER A 27 -16.75 -18.18 11.06
C SER A 27 -16.48 -16.71 11.40
N ILE A 28 -17.27 -16.11 12.31
CA ILE A 28 -17.05 -14.73 12.77
C ILE A 28 -15.68 -14.59 13.44
N THR A 29 -15.32 -15.55 14.28
CA THR A 29 -14.02 -15.55 14.99
C THR A 29 -12.86 -15.60 13.99
N VAL A 30 -12.93 -16.47 12.99
CA VAL A 30 -11.89 -16.59 11.95
C VAL A 30 -11.77 -15.29 11.14
N ILE A 31 -12.88 -14.67 10.74
CA ILE A 31 -12.86 -13.39 10.03
C ILE A 31 -12.19 -12.31 10.90
N ALA A 32 -12.53 -12.23 12.18
CA ALA A 32 -11.92 -11.25 13.09
C ALA A 32 -10.40 -11.43 13.20
N VAL A 33 -9.93 -12.67 13.34
CA VAL A 33 -8.50 -12.97 13.43
C VAL A 33 -7.79 -12.65 12.11
N LEU A 34 -8.32 -13.09 10.96
CA LEU A 34 -7.69 -12.86 9.66
C LEU A 34 -7.58 -11.36 9.33
N SER A 35 -8.58 -10.55 9.69
CA SER A 35 -8.51 -9.09 9.50
C SER A 35 -7.36 -8.46 10.29
N LEU A 36 -7.19 -8.81 11.57
CA LEU A 36 -6.11 -8.27 12.41
C LEU A 36 -4.72 -8.74 11.95
N LEU A 37 -4.61 -9.98 11.47
CA LEU A 37 -3.37 -10.52 10.93
C LEU A 37 -2.98 -9.82 9.63
N GLY A 38 -3.95 -9.51 8.76
CA GLY A 38 -3.71 -8.80 7.49
C GLY A 38 -2.98 -7.48 7.71
N ASP A 39 -3.44 -6.66 8.65
CA ASP A 39 -2.83 -5.37 8.98
C ASP A 39 -1.38 -5.53 9.46
N SER A 40 -1.15 -6.47 10.39
CA SER A 40 0.18 -6.71 10.96
C SER A 40 1.19 -7.17 9.90
N VAL A 41 0.76 -8.05 9.00
CA VAL A 41 1.58 -8.58 7.91
C VAL A 41 1.89 -7.48 6.89
N GLY A 42 0.91 -6.65 6.52
CA GLY A 42 1.10 -5.51 5.61
C GLY A 42 2.18 -4.54 6.09
N ALA A 43 2.19 -4.20 7.38
CA ALA A 43 3.22 -3.32 7.96
C ALA A 43 4.63 -3.89 7.83
N VAL A 44 4.80 -5.21 7.99
CA VAL A 44 6.10 -5.86 7.83
C VAL A 44 6.56 -5.82 6.38
N PHE A 45 5.68 -6.15 5.43
CA PHE A 45 6.01 -6.09 3.99
C PHE A 45 6.48 -4.70 3.57
N TRP A 46 5.81 -3.64 4.01
CA TRP A 46 6.23 -2.29 3.65
C TRP A 46 7.57 -1.88 4.22
N ARG A 47 7.89 -2.29 5.46
CA ARG A 47 9.21 -2.05 6.04
C ARG A 47 10.32 -2.75 5.25
N VAL A 48 10.04 -3.97 4.78
CA VAL A 48 10.97 -4.72 3.93
C VAL A 48 11.16 -4.03 2.59
N ASP A 49 10.07 -3.66 1.91
CA ASP A 49 10.12 -2.97 0.60
C ASP A 49 10.86 -1.63 0.69
N ALA A 50 10.57 -0.83 1.72
CA ALA A 50 11.25 0.43 1.97
C ALA A 50 12.76 0.21 2.16
N THR A 51 13.14 -0.74 3.02
CA THR A 51 14.56 -1.04 3.30
C THR A 51 15.29 -1.49 2.05
N LEU A 52 14.69 -2.36 1.24
CA LEU A 52 15.27 -2.81 -0.03
C LEU A 52 15.39 -1.67 -1.05
N SER A 53 14.52 -0.68 -0.98
CA SER A 53 14.54 0.53 -1.81
C SER A 53 15.39 1.67 -1.23
N GLY A 54 16.13 1.44 -0.13
CA GLY A 54 16.97 2.45 0.53
C GLY A 54 16.21 3.52 1.31
N GLN A 55 14.95 3.25 1.63
CA GLN A 55 14.05 4.12 2.38
C GLN A 55 13.84 3.59 3.81
N ILE A 56 13.46 4.47 4.74
CA ILE A 56 13.26 4.13 6.15
C ILE A 56 11.79 4.37 6.50
N VAL A 57 11.16 3.35 7.10
CA VAL A 57 9.80 3.39 7.65
C VAL A 57 9.87 2.94 9.11
N SER A 58 9.58 3.86 10.03
CA SER A 58 9.43 3.67 11.47
C SER A 58 8.14 2.92 11.84
N GLY A 59 7.11 3.00 11.02
CA GLY A 59 5.78 2.45 11.27
C GLY A 59 4.92 3.30 12.19
N ASN A 60 5.25 4.59 12.35
CA ASN A 60 4.52 5.53 13.20
C ASN A 60 4.34 6.86 12.46
N GLY A 61 3.15 7.44 12.56
CA GLY A 61 2.80 8.67 11.85
C GLY A 61 2.59 8.44 10.36
N ASN A 62 2.71 9.51 9.57
CA ASN A 62 2.56 9.46 8.12
C ASN A 62 3.92 9.21 7.46
N GLU A 63 4.02 8.17 6.66
CA GLU A 63 5.25 7.70 6.04
C GLU A 63 5.00 7.44 4.56
N TYR A 64 6.06 7.49 3.75
CA TYR A 64 5.93 7.44 2.29
C TYR A 64 6.95 6.47 1.71
N VAL A 65 6.49 5.50 0.94
CA VAL A 65 7.34 4.54 0.25
C VAL A 65 7.25 4.80 -1.24
N ILE A 66 8.36 5.23 -1.85
CA ILE A 66 8.45 5.56 -3.26
C ILE A 66 8.74 4.29 -4.05
N GLY A 67 7.73 3.82 -4.77
CA GLY A 67 7.77 2.68 -5.68
C GLY A 67 8.57 2.98 -6.94
N GLY A 68 8.97 1.91 -7.63
CA GLY A 68 9.91 1.93 -8.76
C GLY A 68 9.72 3.12 -9.70
N PHE A 69 10.84 3.76 -10.03
CA PHE A 69 10.92 4.76 -11.09
C PHE A 69 12.24 4.60 -11.83
N SER A 70 12.24 4.98 -13.10
CA SER A 70 13.43 5.14 -13.92
C SER A 70 13.52 6.58 -14.38
N ALA A 71 14.66 6.95 -14.92
CA ALA A 71 14.84 8.23 -15.57
C ALA A 71 15.50 7.98 -16.93
N ASN A 72 15.03 8.71 -17.94
CA ASN A 72 15.48 8.58 -19.32
C ASN A 72 15.78 9.98 -19.86
N PRO A 73 17.06 10.36 -20.03
CA PRO A 73 17.41 11.65 -20.58
C PRO A 73 17.12 11.67 -22.09
N SER A 74 16.60 12.79 -22.57
CA SER A 74 16.43 13.05 -24.00
C SER A 74 16.69 14.52 -24.28
N GLY A 75 17.54 14.84 -25.26
CA GLY A 75 17.85 16.23 -25.58
C GLY A 75 19.26 16.47 -26.10
N GLY A 76 19.68 17.74 -26.04
CA GLY A 76 20.91 18.26 -26.62
C GLY A 76 22.17 18.05 -25.76
N PRO A 77 23.34 18.52 -26.22
CA PRO A 77 24.65 18.08 -25.70
C PRO A 77 25.01 18.54 -24.27
N ALA A 78 24.26 19.48 -23.66
CA ALA A 78 24.57 20.03 -22.34
C ALA A 78 23.39 19.94 -21.35
N VAL A 79 22.16 20.17 -21.80
CA VAL A 79 20.94 20.08 -21.00
C VAL A 79 19.96 19.12 -21.67
N CYS A 80 19.51 18.14 -20.91
CA CYS A 80 18.55 17.14 -21.33
C CYS A 80 17.21 17.31 -20.60
N THR A 81 16.15 16.90 -21.26
CA THR A 81 14.86 16.66 -20.62
C THR A 81 14.88 15.23 -20.08
N VAL A 82 14.88 15.11 -18.76
CA VAL A 82 14.87 13.84 -18.06
C VAL A 82 13.41 13.42 -17.88
N GLN A 83 13.02 12.37 -18.59
CA GLN A 83 11.71 11.77 -18.51
C GLN A 83 11.69 10.75 -17.38
N VAL A 84 10.77 10.92 -16.44
CA VAL A 84 10.46 9.96 -15.39
C VAL A 84 9.13 9.33 -15.78
N PRO A 85 9.07 8.03 -16.11
CA PRO A 85 7.81 7.35 -16.38
C PRO A 85 6.89 7.39 -15.15
N SER A 86 5.67 6.87 -15.31
CA SER A 86 4.76 6.77 -14.18
C SER A 86 5.38 5.97 -13.03
N PHE A 87 5.24 6.48 -11.82
CA PHE A 87 5.71 5.85 -10.59
C PHE A 87 4.61 5.93 -9.52
N THR A 88 4.78 5.15 -8.46
CA THR A 88 3.82 5.11 -7.34
C THR A 88 4.49 5.57 -6.06
N VAL A 89 3.69 6.16 -5.18
CA VAL A 89 4.09 6.41 -3.80
C VAL A 89 3.02 5.85 -2.88
N THR A 90 3.38 4.89 -2.05
CA THR A 90 2.50 4.35 -1.02
C THR A 90 2.61 5.23 0.21
N MET A 91 1.49 5.82 0.64
CA MET A 91 1.40 6.50 1.92
C MET A 91 0.97 5.50 2.99
N LEU A 92 1.71 5.48 4.09
CA LEU A 92 1.41 4.68 5.26
C LEU A 92 1.04 5.60 6.42
N GLN A 93 0.11 5.15 7.27
CA GLN A 93 -0.24 5.79 8.51
C GLN A 93 -0.14 4.77 9.64
N ASN A 94 0.80 4.99 10.56
CA ASN A 94 1.13 4.07 11.65
C ASN A 94 1.42 2.64 11.15
N GLY A 95 2.21 2.54 10.07
CA GLY A 95 2.59 1.27 9.45
C GLY A 95 1.52 0.59 8.60
N GLN A 96 0.29 1.12 8.56
CA GLN A 96 -0.80 0.62 7.72
C GLN A 96 -0.97 1.47 6.45
N ALA A 97 -1.58 0.92 5.41
CA ALA A 97 -1.93 1.71 4.23
C ALA A 97 -2.86 2.88 4.60
N ALA A 98 -2.55 4.08 4.12
CA ALA A 98 -3.41 5.25 4.34
C ALA A 98 -4.77 5.08 3.64
N SER A 99 -5.81 5.72 4.18
CA SER A 99 -7.14 5.73 3.56
C SER A 99 -7.11 6.33 2.15
N ALA A 100 -8.10 5.98 1.32
CA ALA A 100 -8.24 6.57 -0.01
C ALA A 100 -8.52 8.08 0.06
N GLY A 101 -8.06 8.82 -0.96
CA GLY A 101 -8.30 10.26 -1.12
C GLY A 101 -7.31 11.17 -0.39
N GLN A 102 -6.29 10.62 0.28
CA GLN A 102 -5.25 11.42 0.94
C GLN A 102 -4.31 12.00 -0.10
N SER A 103 -3.97 13.29 0.03
CA SER A 103 -3.07 13.98 -0.91
C SER A 103 -1.61 13.64 -0.62
N VAL A 104 -0.89 13.18 -1.63
CA VAL A 104 0.55 12.90 -1.60
C VAL A 104 1.25 13.85 -2.55
N SER A 105 2.20 14.62 -2.02
CA SER A 105 3.01 15.56 -2.80
C SER A 105 4.46 15.08 -2.88
N VAL A 106 5.04 15.19 -4.07
CA VAL A 106 6.44 14.82 -4.32
C VAL A 106 7.20 15.96 -4.97
N SER A 107 8.49 16.04 -4.66
CA SER A 107 9.46 16.84 -5.40
C SER A 107 10.37 15.91 -6.20
N ILE A 108 10.55 16.21 -7.48
CA ILE A 108 11.37 15.47 -8.42
C ILE A 108 12.50 16.39 -8.85
N VAL A 109 13.74 15.97 -8.64
CA VAL A 109 14.93 16.78 -8.90
C VAL A 109 15.92 15.97 -9.74
N ALA A 110 16.38 16.54 -10.86
CA ALA A 110 17.46 15.97 -11.65
C ALA A 110 18.80 16.65 -11.34
N THR A 111 19.89 15.89 -11.39
CA THR A 111 21.26 16.43 -11.25
C THR A 111 21.52 17.57 -12.25
N GLY A 112 22.04 18.70 -11.75
CA GLY A 112 22.34 19.88 -12.58
C GLY A 112 21.10 20.57 -13.17
N GLY A 113 19.91 20.20 -12.66
CA GLY A 113 18.62 20.55 -13.23
C GLY A 113 17.68 21.29 -12.29
N GLY A 114 16.48 21.52 -12.80
CA GLY A 114 15.37 22.08 -12.03
C GLY A 114 14.63 21.02 -11.20
N SER A 115 13.79 21.49 -10.29
CA SER A 115 12.86 20.67 -9.54
C SER A 115 11.43 20.83 -10.08
N LYS A 116 10.67 19.74 -10.15
CA LYS A 116 9.22 19.76 -10.42
C LYS A 116 8.47 19.13 -9.27
N SER A 117 7.37 19.73 -8.88
CA SER A 117 6.44 19.15 -7.91
C SER A 117 5.26 18.50 -8.61
N ALA A 118 4.80 17.39 -8.08
CA ALA A 118 3.58 16.73 -8.51
C ALA A 118 2.78 16.28 -7.29
N SER A 119 1.48 16.12 -7.45
CA SER A 119 0.61 15.58 -6.40
C SER A 119 -0.37 14.57 -6.99
N ALA A 120 -0.68 13.54 -6.22
CA ALA A 120 -1.70 12.56 -6.52
C ALA A 120 -2.43 12.18 -5.24
N THR A 121 -3.59 11.53 -5.35
CA THR A 121 -4.34 11.04 -4.19
C THR A 121 -4.17 9.54 -4.02
N THR A 122 -4.18 9.07 -2.79
CA THR A 122 -4.15 7.64 -2.47
C THR A 122 -5.41 6.91 -2.93
N ASP A 123 -5.25 5.66 -3.35
CA ASP A 123 -6.34 4.70 -3.53
C ASP A 123 -6.65 3.93 -2.22
N ALA A 124 -7.50 2.91 -2.29
CA ALA A 124 -7.86 2.08 -1.14
C ALA A 124 -6.70 1.25 -0.58
N SER A 125 -5.59 1.12 -1.31
CA SER A 125 -4.36 0.47 -0.88
C SER A 125 -3.31 1.47 -0.36
N GLY A 126 -3.67 2.75 -0.24
CA GLY A 126 -2.76 3.81 0.18
C GLY A 126 -1.79 4.25 -0.92
N GLN A 127 -1.96 3.80 -2.17
CA GLN A 127 -1.06 4.13 -3.27
C GLN A 127 -1.53 5.37 -4.03
N ALA A 128 -0.62 6.32 -4.23
CA ALA A 128 -0.79 7.46 -5.10
C ALA A 128 0.01 7.24 -6.39
N VAL A 129 -0.67 7.23 -7.53
CA VAL A 129 -0.05 7.02 -8.85
C VAL A 129 0.25 8.36 -9.50
N PHE A 130 1.51 8.56 -9.88
CA PHE A 130 1.98 9.74 -10.58
C PHE A 130 2.13 9.39 -12.06
N GLY A 131 1.49 10.19 -12.93
CA GLY A 131 1.73 10.09 -14.36
C GLY A 131 3.17 10.46 -14.73
N ALA A 132 3.54 10.27 -16.01
CA ALA A 132 4.87 10.62 -16.48
C ALA A 132 5.24 12.08 -16.17
N GLN A 133 6.46 12.30 -15.71
CA GLN A 133 7.01 13.60 -15.36
C GLN A 133 8.23 13.90 -16.22
N SER A 134 8.49 15.19 -16.43
CA SER A 134 9.65 15.66 -17.17
C SER A 134 10.28 16.79 -16.38
N VAL A 135 11.60 16.73 -16.19
CA VAL A 135 12.41 17.78 -15.56
C VAL A 135 13.62 18.08 -16.43
N GLN A 136 14.12 19.31 -16.41
CA GLN A 136 15.40 19.63 -17.07
C GLN A 136 16.54 19.25 -16.14
N GLY A 137 17.65 18.77 -16.71
CA GLY A 137 18.87 18.49 -15.98
C GLY A 137 20.03 18.11 -16.90
N ASN A 138 21.10 17.61 -16.32
CA ASN A 138 22.21 17.06 -17.07
C ASN A 138 21.77 15.84 -17.88
N CYS A 139 22.50 15.51 -18.93
CA CYS A 139 22.21 14.32 -19.75
C CYS A 139 22.65 13.00 -19.12
N SER A 140 23.36 13.06 -17.99
CA SER A 140 23.65 11.94 -17.12
C SER A 140 23.62 12.41 -15.67
N GLY A 141 23.22 11.52 -14.77
CA GLY A 141 23.17 11.84 -13.35
C GLY A 141 22.12 11.01 -12.64
N THR A 142 21.46 11.63 -11.65
CA THR A 142 20.42 10.98 -10.86
C THR A 142 19.16 11.82 -10.84
N VAL A 143 18.00 11.16 -10.89
CA VAL A 143 16.74 11.78 -10.47
C VAL A 143 16.50 11.34 -9.04
N THR A 144 16.16 12.30 -8.18
CA THR A 144 15.71 12.04 -6.82
C THR A 144 14.25 12.46 -6.69
N ILE A 145 13.42 11.52 -6.26
CA ILE A 145 12.03 11.78 -5.86
C ILE A 145 12.01 11.85 -4.34
N THR A 146 11.38 12.87 -3.79
CA THR A 146 11.23 13.07 -2.35
C THR A 146 9.76 13.27 -1.99
N ALA A 147 9.27 12.48 -1.04
CA ALA A 147 7.92 12.52 -0.48
C ALA A 147 8.03 12.64 1.05
N SER A 148 7.79 13.85 1.58
CA SER A 148 7.78 14.17 3.02
C SER A 148 8.82 13.40 3.87
N GLY A 149 10.10 13.66 3.62
CA GLY A 149 11.21 13.07 4.37
C GLY A 149 11.71 11.71 3.87
N SER A 150 10.95 11.03 3.00
CA SER A 150 11.40 9.83 2.29
C SER A 150 11.90 10.22 0.90
N SER A 151 13.06 9.70 0.49
CA SER A 151 13.61 9.95 -0.83
C SER A 151 14.15 8.69 -1.47
N ARG A 152 14.09 8.64 -2.80
CA ARG A 152 14.68 7.57 -3.59
C ARG A 152 15.29 8.17 -4.85
N SER A 153 16.44 7.64 -5.24
CA SER A 153 17.18 8.11 -6.41
C SER A 153 17.34 6.99 -7.45
N ALA A 154 17.31 7.35 -8.73
CA ALA A 154 17.64 6.46 -9.85
C ALA A 154 18.63 7.16 -10.77
N SER A 155 19.68 6.44 -11.16
CA SER A 155 20.67 6.90 -12.14
C SER A 155 20.13 6.78 -13.56
N TYR A 156 20.59 7.67 -14.43
CA TYR A 156 20.28 7.68 -15.85
C TYR A 156 21.41 8.27 -16.68
#